data_AF-A0A2K6GWS6-F1
#
_entry.id   AF-A0A2K6GWS6-F1
#
_cell.length_a   1.000
_cell.length_b   1.000
_cell.length_c   1.000
_cell.angle_alpha   90.00
_cell.angle_beta   90.00
_cell.angle_gamma   90.00
#
_symmetry.space_group_name_H-M   'P 1'
#
loop_
_entity.id
_entity.type
_entity.pdbx_description
1 polymer ?
#
loop_
_entity_poly.entity_id
_entity_poly.type
_entity_poly.pdbx_seq_one_letter_code
_entity_poly.pdbx_strand_id
1 'polypeptide(L)'
;MGPGQACTWTALGPLLWGCALALQGGMLYPRESPSRERKELDGLWSFRADFSDNRRQGFEQQWYRRPLRESGPTLDMPVPSSFNDVGQDARLRSFVGWVWYEREAALPQRWSQDLDTRVVLRIGSAHYYAIVWVNGVHVAEHEGGHLPFEADISKLVKLTAQTAAGPASDFYTLPVGIRTVAVTESQFLINGKPFYFHGVNKHEDADIRGKGFDWSLLMKDFNLLRWLGANSFRTSHYPYAEEVMQLCDRYGIVVIDECPGVGIVLPESFGNVSLQHHLEVMEELVRRDKNHPAVVMWSVANEPASSLKPAGYYFKTVIAHTKTLDPSRPVTFVTNSNYAADLGVPYVDVICVNSYYSWYHDYGHLEVIQLQLATQFDTWYRAYQKPVIQSEYGAETIAGFHQDPPLMFSEEYQKSLLEQYHSVLDQKRKEYVVGELIWNFADFMTNQTPARVLGNKKGIFTRQRQPKSAAFLLRERYWKLANETRYHRSVVKSQCLGNSLFPF
;
A
#
# COMPACT_ATOMS: atom_id res chain seq x y z
N MET A 1 23.04 -17.73 -42.94
CA MET A 1 22.02 -17.60 -44.00
C MET A 1 20.71 -18.10 -43.39
N GLY A 2 19.94 -17.27 -42.73
CA GLY A 2 18.93 -16.36 -43.28
C GLY A 2 18.02 -15.96 -42.10
N PRO A 3 17.36 -14.80 -42.15
CA PRO A 3 17.21 -13.92 -40.99
C PRO A 3 15.91 -14.11 -40.21
N GLY A 4 15.94 -13.64 -38.96
CA GLY A 4 14.81 -13.62 -38.04
C GLY A 4 13.64 -12.77 -38.52
N GLN A 5 12.43 -13.25 -38.23
CA GLN A 5 11.23 -12.44 -38.22
C GLN A 5 11.04 -11.90 -36.80
N ALA A 6 11.40 -10.63 -36.64
CA ALA A 6 10.87 -9.79 -35.59
C ALA A 6 9.35 -9.75 -35.75
N CYS A 7 8.62 -10.23 -34.73
CA CYS A 7 7.18 -10.12 -34.70
C CYS A 7 6.84 -8.66 -34.40
N THR A 8 6.64 -7.89 -35.48
CA THR A 8 6.17 -6.52 -35.45
C THR A 8 4.75 -6.50 -34.89
N TRP A 9 4.57 -5.87 -33.73
CA TRP A 9 3.28 -5.43 -33.22
C TRP A 9 2.64 -4.53 -34.28
N THR A 10 1.73 -5.10 -35.07
CA THR A 10 0.90 -4.33 -35.98
C THR A 10 -0.16 -3.66 -35.12
N ALA A 11 0.00 -2.35 -34.97
CA ALA A 11 -0.96 -1.45 -34.38
C ALA A 11 -2.32 -1.63 -35.08
N LEU A 12 -3.32 -2.10 -34.33
CA LEU A 12 -4.71 -1.87 -34.66
C LEU A 12 -5.02 -0.42 -34.30
N GLY A 13 -5.08 0.45 -35.30
CA GLY A 13 -5.80 1.72 -35.22
C GLY A 13 -6.68 1.87 -36.46
N PRO A 14 -7.60 2.84 -36.53
CA PRO A 14 -8.30 3.55 -35.45
C PRO A 14 -9.83 3.59 -35.75
N LEU A 15 -10.68 3.02 -34.90
CA LEU A 15 -12.15 3.11 -35.08
C LEU A 15 -12.93 3.02 -33.75
N LEU A 16 -12.42 3.68 -32.71
CA LEU A 16 -13.14 3.95 -31.46
C LEU A 16 -12.70 5.33 -30.93
N TRP A 17 -12.96 6.38 -31.71
CA TRP A 17 -12.80 7.75 -31.20
C TRP A 17 -14.04 8.13 -30.40
N GLY A 18 -13.94 7.83 -29.11
CA GLY A 18 -14.92 8.11 -28.07
C GLY A 18 -14.48 7.46 -26.75
N CYS A 19 -13.19 7.50 -26.42
CA CYS A 19 -12.67 6.97 -25.16
C CYS A 19 -13.23 7.82 -24.01
N ALA A 20 -14.24 7.31 -23.32
CA ALA A 20 -14.56 7.77 -21.97
C ALA A 20 -13.48 7.22 -21.03
N LEU A 21 -12.34 7.91 -20.97
CA LEU A 21 -11.38 7.70 -19.88
C LEU A 21 -12.11 7.95 -18.55
N ALA A 22 -11.70 7.23 -17.49
CA ALA A 22 -12.17 7.51 -16.13
C ALA A 22 -12.06 9.02 -15.85
N LEU A 23 -13.00 9.56 -15.07
CA LEU A 23 -13.07 11.00 -14.83
C LEU A 23 -11.73 11.52 -14.30
N GLN A 24 -11.08 12.44 -15.04
CA GLN A 24 -9.82 13.12 -14.64
C GLN A 24 -10.03 14.12 -13.48
N GLY A 25 -11.05 13.92 -12.64
CA GLY A 25 -11.46 14.81 -11.55
C GLY A 25 -10.84 14.47 -10.19
N GLY A 26 -11.36 15.11 -9.14
CA GLY A 26 -11.04 14.77 -7.75
C GLY A 26 -11.55 13.37 -7.39
N MET A 27 -10.88 12.71 -6.45
CA MET A 27 -11.16 11.31 -6.06
C MET A 27 -11.57 11.21 -4.59
N LEU A 28 -12.52 12.06 -4.16
CA LEU A 28 -12.99 12.06 -2.77
C LEU A 28 -13.72 10.75 -2.44
N TYR A 29 -13.46 10.20 -1.25
CA TYR A 29 -14.16 9.02 -0.76
C TYR A 29 -15.69 9.26 -0.67
N PRO A 30 -16.55 8.38 -1.21
CA PRO A 30 -17.99 8.55 -1.15
C PRO A 30 -18.52 8.61 0.29
N ARG A 31 -19.30 9.65 0.60
CA ARG A 31 -19.93 9.85 1.92
C ARG A 31 -21.39 10.23 1.74
N GLU A 32 -22.25 9.65 2.56
CA GLU A 32 -23.64 10.10 2.67
C GLU A 32 -23.66 11.49 3.31
N SER A 33 -24.52 12.36 2.78
CA SER A 33 -24.73 13.73 3.26
C SER A 33 -26.15 14.17 2.87
N PRO A 34 -26.61 15.37 3.28
CA PRO A 34 -27.90 15.90 2.82
C PRO A 34 -28.05 15.98 1.28
N SER A 35 -26.95 16.00 0.53
CA SER A 35 -26.93 16.08 -0.94
C SER A 35 -26.39 14.84 -1.64
N ARG A 36 -25.97 13.81 -0.88
CA ARG A 36 -25.25 12.64 -1.44
C ARG A 36 -25.74 11.34 -0.83
N GLU A 37 -25.95 10.37 -1.69
CA GLU A 37 -26.39 9.03 -1.31
C GLU A 37 -25.40 7.99 -1.77
N ARG A 38 -25.32 6.88 -1.04
CA ARG A 38 -24.41 5.78 -1.35
C ARG A 38 -25.19 4.47 -1.33
N LYS A 39 -24.98 3.65 -2.37
CA LYS A 39 -25.48 2.28 -2.43
C LYS A 39 -24.30 1.36 -2.70
N GLU A 40 -23.95 0.53 -1.73
CA GLU A 40 -22.90 -0.48 -1.90
C GLU A 40 -23.36 -1.57 -2.87
N LEU A 41 -22.45 -2.03 -3.72
CA LEU A 41 -22.68 -3.12 -4.67
C LEU A 41 -21.93 -4.40 -4.24
N ASP A 42 -21.62 -4.51 -2.95
CA ASP A 42 -20.99 -5.67 -2.33
C ASP A 42 -21.96 -6.87 -2.27
N GLY A 43 -21.41 -8.08 -2.22
CA GLY A 43 -22.17 -9.33 -2.23
C GLY A 43 -21.76 -10.24 -3.39
N LEU A 44 -22.67 -11.08 -3.87
CA LEU A 44 -22.40 -12.03 -4.95
C LEU A 44 -22.52 -11.35 -6.32
N TRP A 45 -21.55 -11.64 -7.17
CA TRP A 45 -21.50 -11.26 -8.58
C TRP A 45 -21.39 -12.52 -9.43
N SER A 46 -22.06 -12.54 -10.59
CA SER A 46 -21.82 -13.57 -11.59
C SER A 46 -20.41 -13.43 -12.14
N PHE A 47 -19.68 -14.52 -12.22
CA PHE A 47 -18.26 -14.54 -12.53
C PHE A 47 -17.94 -15.56 -13.61
N ARG A 48 -17.02 -15.19 -14.52
CA ARG A 48 -16.46 -16.11 -15.51
C ARG A 48 -15.03 -15.73 -15.88
N ALA A 49 -14.11 -16.69 -15.83
CA ALA A 49 -12.77 -16.54 -16.39
C ALA A 49 -12.75 -16.97 -17.86
N ASP A 50 -12.06 -16.21 -18.71
CA ASP A 50 -11.90 -16.52 -20.13
C ASP A 50 -10.73 -17.49 -20.36
N PHE A 51 -11.03 -18.79 -20.33
CA PHE A 51 -10.04 -19.85 -20.56
C PHE A 51 -9.75 -20.14 -22.05
N SER A 52 -10.29 -19.36 -22.99
CA SER A 52 -9.97 -19.52 -24.42
C SER A 52 -8.47 -19.35 -24.69
N ASP A 53 -7.92 -20.06 -25.68
CA ASP A 53 -6.47 -20.10 -25.91
C ASP A 53 -5.83 -18.71 -26.09
N ASN A 54 -6.55 -17.79 -26.74
CA ASN A 54 -6.11 -16.41 -26.96
C ASN A 54 -6.52 -15.44 -25.84
N ARG A 55 -7.27 -15.91 -24.83
CA ARG A 55 -7.83 -15.16 -23.69
C ARG A 55 -8.74 -14.00 -24.08
N ARG A 56 -9.33 -14.02 -25.28
CA ARG A 56 -10.09 -12.90 -25.84
C ARG A 56 -11.48 -13.29 -26.34
N GLN A 57 -11.91 -14.53 -26.17
CA GLN A 57 -13.24 -14.98 -26.57
C GLN A 57 -14.36 -14.10 -25.99
N GLY A 58 -14.21 -13.60 -24.76
CA GLY A 58 -15.21 -12.70 -24.16
C GLY A 58 -15.38 -11.38 -24.91
N PHE A 59 -14.31 -10.86 -25.50
CA PHE A 59 -14.36 -9.67 -26.36
C PHE A 59 -14.86 -10.01 -27.76
N GLU A 60 -14.38 -11.09 -28.35
CA GLU A 60 -14.76 -11.54 -29.70
C GLU A 60 -16.26 -11.84 -29.81
N GLN A 61 -16.82 -12.48 -28.78
CA GLN A 61 -18.25 -12.80 -28.69
C GLN A 61 -19.07 -11.72 -27.98
N GLN A 62 -18.42 -10.63 -27.56
CA GLN A 62 -19.04 -9.47 -26.93
C GLN A 62 -19.92 -9.85 -25.72
N TRP A 63 -19.36 -10.62 -24.77
CA TRP A 63 -20.10 -11.11 -23.59
C TRP A 63 -20.79 -9.99 -22.82
N TYR A 64 -20.25 -8.77 -22.83
CA TYR A 64 -20.84 -7.58 -22.20
C TYR A 64 -22.19 -7.12 -22.79
N ARG A 65 -22.63 -7.61 -23.96
CA ARG A 65 -23.86 -7.13 -24.63
C ARG A 65 -25.17 -7.73 -24.08
N ARG A 66 -25.09 -8.82 -23.33
CA ARG A 66 -26.23 -9.57 -22.77
C ARG A 66 -25.81 -10.17 -21.43
N PRO A 67 -26.76 -10.61 -20.56
CA PRO A 67 -26.41 -11.23 -19.30
C PRO A 67 -25.36 -12.33 -19.45
N LEU A 68 -24.31 -12.30 -18.63
CA LEU A 68 -23.13 -13.16 -18.75
C LEU A 68 -23.50 -14.66 -18.76
N ARG A 69 -24.54 -15.04 -18.00
CA ARG A 69 -25.11 -16.41 -17.97
C ARG A 69 -25.62 -16.91 -19.33
N GLU A 70 -26.00 -16.01 -20.24
CA GLU A 70 -26.44 -16.37 -21.60
C GLU A 70 -25.26 -16.64 -22.53
N SER A 71 -24.06 -16.18 -22.16
CA SER A 71 -22.83 -16.44 -22.90
C SER A 71 -22.20 -17.80 -22.55
N GLY A 72 -22.64 -18.44 -21.47
CA GLY A 72 -22.11 -19.69 -20.94
C GLY A 72 -22.19 -19.79 -19.41
N PRO A 73 -21.72 -20.92 -18.83
CA PRO A 73 -21.77 -21.14 -17.39
C PRO A 73 -21.01 -20.07 -16.59
N THR A 74 -21.59 -19.66 -15.47
CA THR A 74 -21.03 -18.69 -14.52
C THR A 74 -20.88 -19.30 -13.13
N LEU A 75 -20.02 -18.70 -12.33
CA LEU A 75 -19.87 -18.96 -10.89
C LEU A 75 -20.37 -17.76 -10.10
N ASP A 76 -20.76 -17.96 -8.84
CA ASP A 76 -20.94 -16.85 -7.91
C ASP A 76 -19.58 -16.49 -7.30
N MET A 77 -19.23 -15.20 -7.31
CA MET A 77 -18.00 -14.69 -6.74
C MET A 77 -18.29 -13.53 -5.78
N PRO A 78 -17.78 -13.57 -4.54
CA PRO A 78 -18.00 -12.48 -3.58
C PRO A 78 -17.17 -11.25 -3.94
N VAL A 79 -17.75 -10.07 -3.72
CA VAL A 79 -17.08 -8.77 -3.77
C VAL A 79 -17.34 -8.06 -2.44
N PRO A 80 -16.30 -7.55 -1.74
CA PRO A 80 -14.88 -7.58 -2.08
C PRO A 80 -14.20 -8.93 -1.77
N SER A 81 -13.50 -9.51 -2.76
CA SER A 81 -12.63 -10.69 -2.59
C SER A 81 -11.66 -10.82 -3.76
N SER A 82 -10.49 -11.41 -3.54
CA SER A 82 -9.73 -12.04 -4.62
C SER A 82 -10.42 -13.37 -4.99
N PHE A 83 -10.49 -13.70 -6.28
CA PHE A 83 -11.16 -14.93 -6.73
C PHE A 83 -10.33 -16.20 -6.51
N ASN A 84 -9.01 -16.06 -6.31
CA ASN A 84 -8.03 -17.14 -6.44
C ASN A 84 -8.25 -18.31 -5.49
N ASP A 85 -8.64 -18.04 -4.24
CA ASP A 85 -8.76 -19.04 -3.17
C ASP A 85 -10.24 -19.26 -2.74
N VAL A 86 -11.21 -18.77 -3.52
CA VAL A 86 -12.65 -18.93 -3.22
C VAL A 86 -13.17 -20.32 -3.60
N GLY A 87 -12.73 -20.84 -4.76
CA GLY A 87 -13.15 -22.13 -5.30
C GLY A 87 -12.07 -23.21 -5.21
N GLN A 88 -12.38 -24.41 -5.70
CA GLN A 88 -11.46 -25.56 -5.73
C GLN A 88 -10.73 -25.73 -7.07
N ASP A 89 -10.97 -24.89 -8.07
CA ASP A 89 -10.34 -25.01 -9.39
C ASP A 89 -8.91 -24.45 -9.36
N ALA A 90 -7.93 -25.35 -9.40
CA ALA A 90 -6.51 -24.98 -9.43
C ALA A 90 -6.15 -24.13 -10.66
N ARG A 91 -6.85 -24.28 -11.78
CA ARG A 91 -6.64 -23.46 -12.99
C ARG A 91 -7.07 -22.03 -12.78
N LEU A 92 -8.13 -21.81 -11.99
CA LEU A 92 -8.61 -20.48 -11.65
C LEU A 92 -7.64 -19.79 -10.70
N ARG A 93 -7.10 -20.52 -9.71
CA ARG A 93 -6.14 -19.98 -8.74
C ARG A 93 -4.92 -19.34 -9.41
N SER A 94 -4.37 -19.99 -10.43
CA SER A 94 -3.17 -19.55 -11.18
C SER A 94 -3.51 -18.90 -12.54
N PHE A 95 -4.78 -18.53 -12.75
CA PHE A 95 -5.23 -18.01 -14.04
C PHE A 95 -4.55 -16.69 -14.40
N VAL A 96 -4.17 -16.58 -15.68
CA VAL A 96 -3.69 -15.35 -16.31
C VAL A 96 -4.55 -15.09 -17.54
N GLY A 97 -5.22 -13.94 -17.54
CA GLY A 97 -6.14 -13.52 -18.60
C GLY A 97 -7.25 -12.65 -18.04
N TRP A 98 -8.34 -12.54 -18.80
CA TRP A 98 -9.50 -11.74 -18.43
C TRP A 98 -10.49 -12.53 -17.59
N VAL A 99 -10.94 -11.89 -16.52
CA VAL A 99 -12.07 -12.36 -15.72
C VAL A 99 -13.21 -11.35 -15.83
N TRP A 100 -14.43 -11.86 -15.88
CA TRP A 100 -15.65 -11.09 -16.04
C TRP A 100 -16.45 -11.17 -14.76
N TYR A 101 -16.87 -10.00 -14.26
CA TYR A 101 -17.80 -9.86 -13.15
C TYR A 101 -19.05 -9.14 -13.67
N GLU A 102 -20.24 -9.66 -13.35
CA GLU A 102 -21.52 -9.06 -13.68
C GLU A 102 -22.44 -9.04 -12.46
N ARG A 103 -23.15 -7.92 -12.30
CA ARG A 103 -24.21 -7.79 -11.30
C ARG A 103 -25.33 -6.88 -11.82
N GLU A 104 -26.55 -7.36 -11.67
CA GLU A 104 -27.75 -6.54 -11.82
C GLU A 104 -28.00 -5.77 -10.51
N ALA A 105 -28.30 -4.47 -10.61
CA ALA A 105 -28.55 -3.62 -9.44
C ALA A 105 -29.79 -2.75 -9.65
N ALA A 106 -30.76 -2.86 -8.74
CA ALA A 106 -31.89 -1.95 -8.69
C ALA A 106 -31.48 -0.62 -8.05
N LEU A 107 -31.62 0.47 -8.80
CA LEU A 107 -31.39 1.83 -8.33
C LEU A 107 -32.64 2.39 -7.65
N PRO A 108 -32.51 3.24 -6.61
CA PRO A 108 -33.63 4.01 -6.10
C PRO A 108 -34.29 4.80 -7.22
N GLN A 109 -35.62 4.77 -7.30
CA GLN A 109 -36.40 5.41 -8.37
C GLN A 109 -36.06 6.89 -8.56
N ARG A 110 -35.75 7.60 -7.46
CA ARG A 110 -35.33 9.00 -7.52
C ARG A 110 -34.06 9.23 -8.36
N TRP A 111 -33.10 8.29 -8.38
CA TRP A 111 -31.85 8.47 -9.15
C TRP A 111 -32.06 8.45 -10.66
N SER A 112 -33.11 7.76 -11.13
CA SER A 112 -33.44 7.67 -12.56
C SER A 112 -34.48 8.69 -13.02
N GLN A 113 -35.29 9.22 -12.09
CA GLN A 113 -36.35 10.19 -12.39
C GLN A 113 -35.92 11.64 -12.17
N ASP A 114 -35.08 11.92 -11.18
CA ASP A 114 -34.58 13.26 -10.92
C ASP A 114 -33.45 13.61 -11.89
N LEU A 115 -33.72 14.57 -12.78
CA LEU A 115 -32.78 15.01 -13.80
C LEU A 115 -31.58 15.77 -13.22
N ASP A 116 -31.70 16.32 -12.00
CA ASP A 116 -30.63 17.06 -11.34
C ASP A 116 -29.68 16.13 -10.55
N THR A 117 -30.08 14.88 -10.26
CA THR A 117 -29.25 13.92 -9.50
C THR A 117 -28.12 13.34 -10.36
N ARG A 118 -26.85 13.63 -10.05
CA ARG A 118 -25.70 12.98 -10.72
C ARG A 118 -25.50 11.56 -10.18
N VAL A 119 -25.45 10.56 -11.06
CA VAL A 119 -25.22 9.15 -10.70
C VAL A 119 -23.83 8.71 -11.16
N VAL A 120 -23.02 8.25 -10.21
CA VAL A 120 -21.63 7.85 -10.44
C VAL A 120 -21.42 6.40 -10.01
N LEU A 121 -20.80 5.60 -10.87
CA LEU A 121 -20.29 4.28 -10.53
C LEU A 121 -18.82 4.41 -10.14
N ARG A 122 -18.49 4.03 -8.90
CA ARG A 122 -17.12 4.01 -8.39
C ARG A 122 -16.66 2.58 -8.14
N ILE A 123 -15.45 2.27 -8.58
CA ILE A 123 -14.75 1.01 -8.31
C ILE A 123 -13.60 1.33 -7.36
N GLY A 124 -13.55 0.66 -6.20
CA GLY A 124 -12.49 0.90 -5.20
C GLY A 124 -11.11 0.44 -5.67
N SER A 125 -11.06 -0.71 -6.36
CA SER A 125 -9.87 -1.24 -7.01
C SER A 125 -10.25 -2.42 -7.93
N ALA A 126 -9.53 -2.60 -9.04
CA ALA A 126 -9.61 -3.79 -9.88
C ALA A 126 -8.20 -4.05 -10.45
N HIS A 127 -7.83 -5.30 -10.73
CA HIS A 127 -6.44 -5.65 -11.12
C HIS A 127 -6.36 -6.29 -12.52
N TYR A 128 -5.43 -5.94 -13.42
CA TYR A 128 -4.59 -4.72 -13.49
C TYR A 128 -5.10 -3.76 -14.58
N TYR A 129 -5.79 -4.28 -15.60
CA TYR A 129 -6.52 -3.46 -16.56
C TYR A 129 -8.00 -3.78 -16.44
N ALA A 130 -8.81 -2.78 -16.16
CA ALA A 130 -10.25 -2.93 -15.97
C ALA A 130 -11.01 -2.20 -17.07
N ILE A 131 -12.05 -2.84 -17.59
CA ILE A 131 -13.00 -2.25 -18.52
C ILE A 131 -14.39 -2.41 -17.91
N VAL A 132 -15.16 -1.34 -17.90
CA VAL A 132 -16.49 -1.30 -17.26
C VAL A 132 -17.55 -1.05 -18.30
N TRP A 133 -18.59 -1.88 -18.26
CA TRP A 133 -19.80 -1.73 -19.05
C TRP A 133 -21.01 -1.59 -18.14
N VAL A 134 -21.94 -0.70 -18.52
CA VAL A 134 -23.24 -0.55 -17.88
C VAL A 134 -24.31 -0.73 -18.94
N ASN A 135 -25.19 -1.71 -18.75
CA ASN A 135 -26.22 -2.11 -19.72
C ASN A 135 -25.62 -2.36 -21.13
N GLY A 136 -24.44 -2.99 -21.17
CA GLY A 136 -23.69 -3.28 -22.40
C GLY A 136 -23.01 -2.08 -23.07
N VAL A 137 -23.12 -0.89 -22.50
CA VAL A 137 -22.43 0.32 -22.98
C VAL A 137 -21.12 0.51 -22.21
N HIS A 138 -20.04 0.74 -22.94
CA HIS A 138 -18.72 1.02 -22.37
C HIS A 138 -18.71 2.37 -21.65
N VAL A 139 -18.23 2.42 -20.39
CA VAL A 139 -18.25 3.64 -19.56
C VAL A 139 -16.91 4.04 -18.96
N ALA A 140 -15.97 3.12 -18.78
CA ALA A 140 -14.68 3.41 -18.17
C ALA A 140 -13.62 2.35 -18.49
N GLU A 141 -12.37 2.79 -18.52
CA GLU A 141 -11.18 1.94 -18.48
C GLU A 141 -10.23 2.48 -17.40
N HIS A 142 -9.48 1.59 -16.76
CA HIS A 142 -8.46 1.95 -15.77
C HIS A 142 -7.29 0.96 -15.80
N GLU A 143 -6.08 1.49 -15.70
CA GLU A 143 -4.84 0.72 -15.61
C GLU A 143 -4.20 0.95 -14.23
N GLY A 144 -4.01 -0.13 -13.47
CA GLY A 144 -3.57 -0.11 -12.08
C GLY A 144 -4.36 -1.10 -11.24
N GLY A 145 -3.82 -1.55 -10.10
CA GLY A 145 -4.41 -2.61 -9.28
C GLY A 145 -5.06 -2.19 -7.97
N HIS A 146 -4.75 -0.99 -7.48
CA HIS A 146 -4.90 -0.61 -6.05
C HIS A 146 -5.46 0.79 -5.83
N LEU A 147 -5.84 1.47 -6.90
CA LEU A 147 -6.35 2.84 -6.87
C LEU A 147 -7.77 2.88 -7.47
N PRO A 148 -8.63 3.76 -6.94
CA PRO A 148 -10.02 3.84 -7.34
C PRO A 148 -10.20 4.62 -8.64
N PHE A 149 -11.27 4.31 -9.37
CA PHE A 149 -11.70 5.06 -10.54
C PHE A 149 -13.24 5.14 -10.59
N GLU A 150 -13.76 6.13 -11.31
CA GLU A 150 -15.20 6.37 -11.39
C GLU A 150 -15.67 6.82 -12.79
N ALA A 151 -16.95 6.55 -13.06
CA ALA A 151 -17.63 6.99 -14.27
C ALA A 151 -19.01 7.57 -13.97
N ASP A 152 -19.33 8.68 -14.65
CA ASP A 152 -20.67 9.26 -14.62
C ASP A 152 -21.61 8.46 -15.53
N ILE A 153 -22.59 7.80 -14.92
CA ILE A 153 -23.55 6.93 -15.62
C ILE A 153 -24.93 7.56 -15.70
N SER A 154 -25.08 8.84 -15.35
CA SER A 154 -26.36 9.55 -15.29
C SER A 154 -27.17 9.40 -16.58
N LYS A 155 -26.51 9.53 -17.74
CA LYS A 155 -27.15 9.43 -19.06
C LYS A 155 -27.64 8.02 -19.41
N LEU A 156 -27.09 6.98 -18.77
CA LEU A 156 -27.45 5.59 -19.03
C LEU A 156 -28.60 5.10 -18.15
N VAL A 157 -28.80 5.73 -17.01
CA VAL A 157 -29.81 5.33 -16.02
C VAL A 157 -31.04 6.23 -16.01
N LYS A 158 -30.96 7.40 -16.65
CA LYS A 158 -32.08 8.35 -16.77
C LYS A 158 -32.80 8.19 -18.11
N LEU A 159 -34.13 8.19 -18.04
CA LEU A 159 -35.01 7.95 -19.20
C LEU A 159 -35.50 9.23 -19.89
N THR A 160 -35.13 10.43 -19.41
CA THR A 160 -35.63 11.72 -19.91
C THR A 160 -34.53 12.77 -20.05
N ALA A 161 -34.76 13.78 -20.90
CA ALA A 161 -33.80 14.84 -21.23
C ALA A 161 -33.74 15.94 -20.16
N GLN A 162 -32.53 16.43 -19.85
CA GLN A 162 -32.27 17.48 -18.86
C GLN A 162 -33.12 18.74 -19.07
N THR A 163 -33.76 19.22 -18.01
CA THR A 163 -34.28 20.60 -17.90
C THR A 163 -33.22 21.51 -17.27
N ALA A 164 -33.34 22.82 -17.44
CA ALA A 164 -32.39 23.79 -16.90
C ALA A 164 -32.22 23.65 -15.38
N ALA A 165 -30.97 23.66 -14.90
CA ALA A 165 -30.63 23.45 -13.50
C ALA A 165 -31.22 24.53 -12.59
N GLY A 166 -32.01 24.12 -11.59
CA GLY A 166 -32.41 24.97 -10.47
C GLY A 166 -31.26 25.21 -9.47
N PRO A 167 -31.48 25.99 -8.41
CA PRO A 167 -30.49 26.14 -7.35
C PRO A 167 -30.28 24.80 -6.62
N ALA A 168 -29.04 24.30 -6.63
CA ALA A 168 -28.63 23.06 -5.96
C ALA A 168 -27.65 23.36 -4.81
N SER A 169 -27.75 22.60 -3.72
CA SER A 169 -26.81 22.64 -2.59
C SER A 169 -26.05 21.32 -2.50
N ASP A 170 -24.74 21.38 -2.25
CA ASP A 170 -23.89 20.20 -2.06
C ASP A 170 -23.08 20.30 -0.76
N PHE A 171 -23.02 19.20 -0.01
CA PHE A 171 -22.37 19.09 1.29
C PHE A 171 -21.39 17.91 1.30
N TYR A 172 -20.16 18.17 1.70
CA TYR A 172 -19.14 17.15 1.94
C TYR A 172 -18.36 17.48 3.21
N THR A 173 -18.22 16.50 4.09
CA THR A 173 -17.45 16.64 5.34
C THR A 173 -16.16 15.85 5.24
N LEU A 174 -15.04 16.53 5.37
CA LEU A 174 -13.70 15.95 5.39
C LEU A 174 -13.10 16.06 6.80
N PRO A 175 -12.76 14.95 7.48
CA PRO A 175 -11.98 14.99 8.71
C PRO A 175 -10.60 15.63 8.48
N VAL A 176 -10.15 16.48 9.41
CA VAL A 176 -8.84 17.13 9.33
C VAL A 176 -8.11 16.98 10.67
N GLY A 177 -6.88 16.48 10.60
CA GLY A 177 -5.93 16.50 11.72
C GLY A 177 -4.88 17.57 11.51
N ILE A 178 -4.88 18.62 12.33
CA ILE A 178 -3.89 19.70 12.21
C ILE A 178 -2.54 19.20 12.73
N ARG A 179 -1.57 19.02 11.82
CA ARG A 179 -0.22 18.60 12.15
C ARG A 179 0.80 19.04 11.09
N THR A 180 2.05 19.24 11.52
CA THR A 180 3.19 19.45 10.63
C THR A 180 4.10 18.23 10.59
N VAL A 181 4.74 18.01 9.45
CA VAL A 181 5.80 17.02 9.25
C VAL A 181 7.04 17.76 8.75
N ALA A 182 8.20 17.46 9.31
CA ALA A 182 9.47 18.00 8.85
C ALA A 182 10.58 16.97 9.02
N VAL A 183 11.65 17.11 8.25
CA VAL A 183 12.83 16.25 8.30
C VAL A 183 14.06 17.14 8.44
N THR A 184 14.97 16.75 9.32
CA THR A 184 16.30 17.34 9.47
C THR A 184 17.36 16.33 9.02
N GLU A 185 18.65 16.66 9.10
CA GLU A 185 19.73 15.73 8.76
C GLU A 185 19.71 14.44 9.62
N SER A 186 19.13 14.47 10.83
CA SER A 186 19.16 13.35 11.78
C SER A 186 17.82 13.01 12.44
N GLN A 187 16.76 13.80 12.23
CA GLN A 187 15.48 13.62 12.92
C GLN A 187 14.28 13.72 11.99
N PHE A 188 13.26 12.91 12.28
CA PHE A 188 11.91 13.06 11.76
C PHE A 188 11.07 13.81 12.80
N LEU A 189 10.37 14.86 12.39
CA LEU A 189 9.62 15.73 13.29
C LEU A 189 8.13 15.69 12.96
N ILE A 190 7.30 15.45 13.97
CA ILE A 190 5.85 15.69 13.91
C ILE A 190 5.51 16.78 14.91
N ASN A 191 4.85 17.85 14.46
CA ASN A 191 4.54 19.03 15.29
C ASN A 191 5.77 19.63 15.97
N GLY A 192 6.90 19.66 15.24
CA GLY A 192 8.19 20.17 15.72
C GLY A 192 8.87 19.30 16.79
N LYS A 193 8.34 18.11 17.08
CA LYS A 193 8.90 17.18 18.08
C LYS A 193 9.51 15.96 17.40
N PRO A 194 10.69 15.48 17.85
CA PRO A 194 11.26 14.23 17.36
C PRO A 194 10.29 13.08 17.47
N PHE A 195 10.11 12.36 16.37
CA PHE A 195 9.26 11.21 16.23
C PHE A 195 10.11 10.00 15.84
N TYR A 196 9.85 8.87 16.49
CA TYR A 196 10.49 7.60 16.20
C TYR A 196 9.43 6.59 15.75
N PHE A 197 9.58 6.05 14.55
CA PHE A 197 8.71 4.99 14.05
C PHE A 197 9.05 3.70 14.78
N HIS A 198 8.10 3.15 15.54
CA HIS A 198 8.23 1.82 16.14
C HIS A 198 7.00 1.03 15.71
N GLY A 199 7.14 0.31 14.60
CA GLY A 199 5.99 -0.14 13.83
C GLY A 199 6.25 -1.40 13.02
N VAL A 200 5.35 -1.68 12.10
CA VAL A 200 5.35 -2.93 11.32
C VAL A 200 5.23 -2.63 9.84
N ASN A 201 5.63 -3.57 8.99
CA ASN A 201 5.11 -3.64 7.62
C ASN A 201 3.84 -4.50 7.62
N LYS A 202 2.94 -4.28 6.67
CA LYS A 202 1.69 -5.06 6.55
C LYS A 202 1.50 -5.59 5.13
N HIS A 203 0.42 -6.33 4.92
CA HIS A 203 -0.16 -6.63 3.62
C HIS A 203 -1.69 -6.74 3.79
N GLU A 204 -2.43 -6.40 2.73
CA GLU A 204 -3.84 -6.79 2.60
C GLU A 204 -3.88 -8.26 2.19
N ASP A 205 -3.81 -9.14 3.18
CA ASP A 205 -3.81 -10.58 2.99
C ASP A 205 -4.54 -11.31 4.13
N ALA A 206 -5.42 -12.22 3.74
CA ALA A 206 -6.20 -13.06 4.64
C ALA A 206 -6.57 -14.40 3.99
N ASP A 207 -6.94 -15.36 4.82
CA ASP A 207 -7.45 -16.65 4.36
C ASP A 207 -8.74 -16.50 3.54
N ILE A 208 -8.83 -17.28 2.46
CA ILE A 208 -9.92 -17.34 1.47
C ILE A 208 -10.10 -16.07 0.64
N ARG A 209 -10.29 -14.91 1.27
CA ARG A 209 -10.55 -13.64 0.57
C ARG A 209 -9.33 -13.02 -0.10
N GLY A 210 -8.12 -13.53 0.20
CA GLY A 210 -6.87 -13.01 -0.35
C GLY A 210 -6.69 -11.53 0.02
N LYS A 211 -6.69 -10.66 -0.99
CA LYS A 211 -6.60 -9.20 -0.84
C LYS A 211 -7.94 -8.50 -0.56
N GLY A 212 -9.03 -9.26 -0.43
CA GLY A 212 -10.36 -8.71 -0.17
C GLY A 212 -10.45 -7.99 1.16
N PHE A 213 -11.01 -6.77 1.13
CA PHE A 213 -11.28 -5.97 2.32
C PHE A 213 -12.22 -6.67 3.31
N ASP A 214 -12.00 -6.49 4.61
CA ASP A 214 -12.84 -7.05 5.68
C ASP A 214 -12.80 -6.21 6.95
N TRP A 215 -13.96 -5.72 7.40
CA TRP A 215 -14.06 -4.89 8.60
C TRP A 215 -13.60 -5.60 9.88
N SER A 216 -13.86 -6.90 10.00
CA SER A 216 -13.54 -7.65 11.23
C SER A 216 -12.02 -7.83 11.39
N LEU A 217 -11.35 -8.21 10.31
CA LEU A 217 -9.89 -8.31 10.24
C LEU A 217 -9.22 -6.95 10.36
N LEU A 218 -9.77 -5.92 9.70
CA LEU A 218 -9.25 -4.57 9.84
C LEU A 218 -9.26 -4.11 11.31
N MET A 219 -10.40 -4.26 12.00
CA MET A 219 -10.50 -3.91 13.41
C MET A 219 -9.62 -4.78 14.30
N LYS A 220 -9.50 -6.08 14.01
CA LYS A 220 -8.58 -6.98 14.71
C LYS A 220 -7.13 -6.52 14.54
N ASP A 221 -6.73 -6.13 13.34
CA ASP A 221 -5.39 -5.65 13.03
C ASP A 221 -5.08 -4.36 13.80
N PHE A 222 -6.00 -3.38 13.81
CA PHE A 222 -5.82 -2.14 14.60
C PHE A 222 -5.75 -2.40 16.11
N ASN A 223 -6.57 -3.33 16.62
CA ASN A 223 -6.49 -3.73 18.02
C ASN A 223 -5.14 -4.38 18.36
N LEU A 224 -4.59 -5.19 17.46
CA LEU A 224 -3.27 -5.79 17.61
C LEU A 224 -2.14 -4.75 17.50
N LEU A 225 -2.23 -3.80 16.57
CA LEU A 225 -1.27 -2.69 16.46
C LEU A 225 -1.19 -1.91 17.78
N ARG A 226 -2.34 -1.57 18.37
CA ARG A 226 -2.39 -0.90 19.67
C ARG A 226 -1.91 -1.78 20.81
N TRP A 227 -2.27 -3.06 20.83
CA TRP A 227 -1.79 -4.02 21.83
C TRP A 227 -0.26 -4.13 21.81
N LEU A 228 0.31 -4.18 20.61
CA LEU A 228 1.75 -4.23 20.35
C LEU A 228 2.46 -2.93 20.78
N GLY A 229 1.74 -1.80 20.83
CA GLY A 229 2.34 -0.48 21.03
C GLY A 229 2.94 0.09 19.74
N ALA A 230 2.58 -0.46 18.57
CA ALA A 230 3.01 0.06 17.30
C ALA A 230 2.36 1.42 17.04
N ASN A 231 3.18 2.41 16.67
CA ASN A 231 2.70 3.75 16.33
C ASN A 231 2.66 4.01 14.82
N SER A 232 3.18 3.10 14.01
CA SER A 232 3.26 3.28 12.57
C SER A 232 3.19 1.98 11.78
N PHE A 233 2.86 2.09 10.49
CA PHE A 233 3.15 1.04 9.52
C PHE A 233 3.41 1.60 8.11
N ARG A 234 3.97 0.76 7.24
CA ARG A 234 4.11 1.02 5.80
C ARG A 234 3.10 0.20 5.01
N THR A 235 2.49 0.79 3.98
CA THR A 235 1.53 0.11 3.09
C THR A 235 2.25 -0.78 2.06
N SER A 236 3.02 -1.74 2.53
CA SER A 236 3.80 -2.64 1.67
C SER A 236 2.87 -3.51 0.80
N HIS A 237 2.99 -3.57 -0.53
CA HIS A 237 3.80 -2.73 -1.42
C HIS A 237 2.88 -2.05 -2.44
N TYR A 238 1.82 -1.43 -1.94
CA TYR A 238 0.75 -0.83 -2.72
C TYR A 238 -0.18 -0.03 -1.80
N PRO A 239 -0.90 0.96 -2.34
CA PRO A 239 -1.90 1.69 -1.57
C PRO A 239 -2.98 0.73 -1.06
N TYR A 240 -3.29 0.80 0.23
CA TYR A 240 -4.36 -0.04 0.83
C TYR A 240 -5.74 0.58 0.60
N ALA A 241 -6.80 -0.14 0.98
CA ALA A 241 -8.16 0.38 0.97
C ALA A 241 -8.29 1.71 1.77
N GLU A 242 -9.10 2.64 1.26
CA GLU A 242 -9.24 4.00 1.79
C GLU A 242 -9.73 4.01 3.25
N GLU A 243 -10.52 3.02 3.64
CA GLU A 243 -11.00 2.79 5.01
C GLU A 243 -9.85 2.56 6.00
N VAL A 244 -8.75 1.95 5.55
CA VAL A 244 -7.55 1.73 6.37
C VAL A 244 -6.93 3.08 6.73
N MET A 245 -6.80 4.00 5.76
CA MET A 245 -6.28 5.34 5.99
C MET A 245 -7.17 6.15 6.93
N GLN A 246 -8.50 6.04 6.77
CA GLN A 246 -9.46 6.66 7.68
C GLN A 246 -9.35 6.16 9.13
N LEU A 247 -9.08 4.87 9.34
CA LEU A 247 -8.79 4.36 10.68
C LEU A 247 -7.44 4.86 11.21
N CYS A 248 -6.41 4.95 10.37
CA CYS A 248 -5.12 5.49 10.78
C CYS A 248 -5.26 6.91 11.34
N ASP A 249 -6.03 7.77 10.67
CA ASP A 249 -6.32 9.13 11.13
C ASP A 249 -6.99 9.14 12.50
N ARG A 250 -7.99 8.27 12.71
CA ARG A 250 -8.76 8.20 13.96
C ARG A 250 -7.94 7.65 15.13
N TYR A 251 -7.05 6.70 14.86
CA TYR A 251 -6.26 6.01 15.87
C TYR A 251 -4.89 6.64 16.12
N GLY A 252 -4.47 7.60 15.29
CA GLY A 252 -3.15 8.22 15.38
C GLY A 252 -2.03 7.24 15.04
N ILE A 253 -2.28 6.32 14.10
CA ILE A 253 -1.25 5.41 13.58
C ILE A 253 -0.66 6.06 12.34
N VAL A 254 0.65 6.29 12.36
CA VAL A 254 1.36 7.03 11.32
C VAL A 254 1.70 6.12 10.13
N VAL A 255 1.54 6.62 8.90
CA VAL A 255 1.65 5.80 7.69
C VAL A 255 2.76 6.32 6.78
N ILE A 256 3.62 5.40 6.34
CA ILE A 256 4.44 5.56 5.14
C ILE A 256 3.63 4.97 3.98
N ASP A 257 3.14 5.84 3.11
CA ASP A 257 2.21 5.46 2.04
C ASP A 257 2.98 5.17 0.75
N GLU A 258 2.93 3.91 0.33
CA GLU A 258 3.76 3.31 -0.71
C GLU A 258 2.95 3.00 -1.98
N CYS A 259 3.48 3.45 -3.12
CA CYS A 259 2.93 3.09 -4.43
C CYS A 259 3.32 1.65 -4.84
N PRO A 260 2.70 1.06 -5.88
CA PRO A 260 3.00 -0.30 -6.33
C PRO A 260 4.31 -0.46 -7.12
N GLY A 261 5.31 0.40 -6.87
CA GLY A 261 6.64 0.37 -7.49
C GLY A 261 7.57 -0.73 -6.96
N VAL A 262 7.12 -1.99 -6.97
CA VAL A 262 7.87 -3.15 -6.47
C VAL A 262 8.26 -4.10 -7.61
N GLY A 263 9.41 -4.77 -7.50
CA GLY A 263 9.89 -5.71 -8.52
C GLY A 263 10.52 -5.05 -9.76
N ILE A 264 10.94 -3.79 -9.65
CA ILE A 264 11.64 -3.03 -10.70
C ILE A 264 13.12 -3.46 -10.74
N VAL A 265 13.37 -4.69 -11.20
CA VAL A 265 14.69 -5.33 -11.11
C VAL A 265 15.40 -5.49 -12.45
N LEU A 266 14.69 -5.29 -13.56
CA LEU A 266 15.22 -5.44 -14.92
C LEU A 266 15.59 -4.08 -15.53
N PRO A 267 16.69 -3.97 -16.30
CA PRO A 267 17.05 -2.72 -16.99
C PRO A 267 15.92 -2.15 -17.86
N GLU A 268 15.11 -3.02 -18.48
CA GLU A 268 13.99 -2.66 -19.34
C GLU A 268 12.84 -1.98 -18.58
N SER A 269 12.74 -2.24 -17.26
CA SER A 269 11.73 -1.62 -16.40
C SER A 269 11.93 -0.11 -16.22
N PHE A 270 13.11 0.44 -16.56
CA PHE A 270 13.46 1.85 -16.40
C PHE A 270 13.24 2.69 -17.68
N GLY A 271 12.51 2.17 -18.67
CA GLY A 271 12.17 2.90 -19.89
C GLY A 271 11.14 4.02 -19.68
N ASN A 272 11.02 4.93 -20.66
CA ASN A 272 10.13 6.09 -20.58
C ASN A 272 8.64 5.72 -20.39
N VAL A 273 8.18 4.60 -20.96
CA VAL A 273 6.80 4.13 -20.81
C VAL A 273 6.52 3.79 -19.34
N SER A 274 7.38 2.97 -18.71
CA SER A 274 7.27 2.63 -17.29
C SER A 274 7.49 3.83 -16.38
N LEU A 275 8.32 4.79 -16.78
CA LEU A 275 8.49 6.04 -16.03
C LEU A 275 7.19 6.86 -16.06
N GLN A 276 6.61 7.08 -17.24
CA GLN A 276 5.38 7.85 -17.39
C GLN A 276 4.22 7.21 -16.60
N HIS A 277 4.07 5.89 -16.70
CA HIS A 277 3.06 5.16 -15.93
C HIS A 277 3.25 5.32 -14.42
N HIS A 278 4.49 5.28 -13.94
CA HIS A 278 4.78 5.47 -12.52
C HIS A 278 4.46 6.91 -12.06
N LEU A 279 4.69 7.93 -12.90
CA LEU A 279 4.28 9.30 -12.59
C LEU A 279 2.76 9.38 -12.42
N GLU A 280 1.99 8.79 -13.35
CA GLU A 280 0.51 8.74 -13.28
C GLU A 280 0.02 8.04 -12.01
N VAL A 281 0.62 6.91 -11.64
CA VAL A 281 0.29 6.19 -10.41
C VAL A 281 0.59 7.04 -9.16
N MET A 282 1.68 7.82 -9.16
CA MET A 282 1.97 8.74 -8.05
C MET A 282 0.96 9.90 -7.99
N GLU A 283 0.51 10.42 -9.13
CA GLU A 283 -0.58 11.40 -9.19
C GLU A 283 -1.87 10.84 -8.58
N GLU A 284 -2.23 9.62 -8.93
CA GLU A 284 -3.41 8.94 -8.39
C GLU A 284 -3.33 8.72 -6.87
N LEU A 285 -2.19 8.21 -6.39
CA LEU A 285 -1.95 7.97 -4.96
C LEU A 285 -2.02 9.26 -4.15
N VAL A 286 -1.26 10.29 -4.54
CA VAL A 286 -1.25 11.57 -3.84
C VAL A 286 -2.63 12.23 -3.92
N ARG A 287 -3.31 12.17 -5.08
CA ARG A 287 -4.66 12.71 -5.24
C ARG A 287 -5.65 12.08 -4.26
N ARG A 288 -5.56 10.76 -4.04
CA ARG A 288 -6.40 10.01 -3.11
C ARG A 288 -6.09 10.38 -1.66
N ASP A 289 -4.81 10.35 -1.26
CA ASP A 289 -4.45 10.28 0.15
C ASP A 289 -3.88 11.58 0.75
N LYS A 290 -3.69 12.64 -0.04
CA LYS A 290 -3.12 13.95 0.41
C LYS A 290 -3.74 14.54 1.68
N ASN A 291 -5.02 14.25 1.95
CA ASN A 291 -5.75 14.84 3.07
C ASN A 291 -5.69 14.01 4.37
N HIS A 292 -5.08 12.83 4.36
CA HIS A 292 -4.93 12.00 5.55
C HIS A 292 -3.81 12.55 6.46
N PRO A 293 -4.09 13.03 7.69
CA PRO A 293 -3.06 13.42 8.64
C PRO A 293 -2.14 12.26 9.03
N ALA A 294 -2.63 11.02 9.01
CA ALA A 294 -1.83 9.83 9.31
C ALA A 294 -0.71 9.58 8.31
N VAL A 295 -0.91 9.89 7.03
CA VAL A 295 0.16 9.81 6.02
C VAL A 295 1.19 10.89 6.32
N VAL A 296 2.45 10.50 6.51
CA VAL A 296 3.55 11.43 6.82
C VAL A 296 4.70 11.36 5.85
N MET A 297 4.75 10.35 4.98
CA MET A 297 5.83 10.19 4.01
C MET A 297 5.35 9.34 2.84
N TRP A 298 5.75 9.71 1.62
CA TRP A 298 5.47 8.95 0.41
C TRP A 298 6.64 8.02 0.07
N SER A 299 6.37 6.75 -0.19
CA SER A 299 7.36 5.78 -0.69
C SER A 299 7.07 5.48 -2.16
N VAL A 300 8.02 5.78 -3.05
CA VAL A 300 7.84 5.63 -4.49
C VAL A 300 8.26 4.26 -5.02
N ALA A 301 8.90 3.41 -4.22
CA ALA A 301 9.26 2.07 -4.65
C ALA A 301 9.73 1.21 -3.48
N ASN A 302 9.74 -0.11 -3.69
CA ASN A 302 10.37 -1.07 -2.80
C ASN A 302 11.37 -1.96 -3.55
N GLU A 303 12.60 -1.98 -3.06
CA GLU A 303 13.72 -2.79 -3.54
C GLU A 303 13.89 -2.77 -5.07
N PRO A 304 13.91 -1.58 -5.72
CA PRO A 304 14.27 -1.51 -7.11
C PRO A 304 15.76 -1.84 -7.29
N ALA A 305 16.18 -2.25 -8.49
CA ALA A 305 17.59 -2.36 -8.85
C ALA A 305 18.23 -0.96 -9.00
N SER A 306 18.31 -0.23 -7.88
CA SER A 306 18.74 1.17 -7.79
C SER A 306 20.22 1.40 -8.12
N SER A 307 21.00 0.33 -8.22
CA SER A 307 22.40 0.36 -8.67
C SER A 307 22.57 0.45 -10.18
N LEU A 308 21.50 0.21 -10.96
CA LEU A 308 21.52 0.33 -12.41
C LEU A 308 21.59 1.81 -12.82
N LYS A 309 22.48 2.13 -13.78
CA LYS A 309 22.66 3.49 -14.32
C LYS A 309 21.34 4.25 -14.63
N PRO A 310 20.33 3.68 -15.31
CA PRO A 310 19.08 4.40 -15.58
C PRO A 310 18.26 4.69 -14.31
N ALA A 311 18.41 3.91 -13.24
CA ALA A 311 17.62 4.06 -12.02
C ALA A 311 17.81 5.42 -11.34
N GLY A 312 19.02 5.99 -11.39
CA GLY A 312 19.28 7.29 -10.79
C GLY A 312 18.43 8.41 -11.39
N TYR A 313 18.36 8.50 -12.72
CA TYR A 313 17.50 9.48 -13.39
C TYR A 313 16.01 9.18 -13.20
N TYR A 314 15.64 7.90 -13.27
CA TYR A 314 14.27 7.44 -13.06
C TYR A 314 13.75 7.90 -11.69
N PHE A 315 14.45 7.56 -10.60
CA PHE A 315 14.02 7.91 -9.25
C PHE A 315 14.18 9.39 -8.93
N LYS A 316 15.17 10.09 -9.51
CA LYS A 316 15.23 11.55 -9.46
C LYS A 316 13.93 12.16 -9.97
N THR A 317 13.43 11.67 -11.09
CA THR A 317 12.24 12.20 -11.77
C THR A 317 10.98 11.91 -10.97
N VAL A 318 10.78 10.66 -10.54
CA VAL A 318 9.59 10.28 -9.75
C VAL A 318 9.57 11.01 -8.40
N ILE A 319 10.68 11.07 -7.69
CA ILE A 319 10.75 11.77 -6.38
C ILE A 319 10.51 13.27 -6.54
N ALA A 320 11.12 13.91 -7.55
CA ALA A 320 10.88 15.32 -7.82
C ALA A 320 9.40 15.58 -8.16
N HIS A 321 8.79 14.74 -8.99
CA HIS A 321 7.39 14.84 -9.35
C HIS A 321 6.47 14.70 -8.11
N THR A 322 6.68 13.69 -7.27
CA THR A 322 5.90 13.52 -6.02
C THR A 322 5.98 14.75 -5.13
N LYS A 323 7.16 15.38 -5.00
CA LYS A 323 7.33 16.63 -4.24
C LYS A 323 6.57 17.81 -4.85
N THR A 324 6.40 17.85 -6.17
CA THR A 324 5.56 18.89 -6.82
C THR A 324 4.08 18.69 -6.56
N LEU A 325 3.63 17.43 -6.42
CA LEU A 325 2.24 17.08 -6.11
C LEU A 325 1.89 17.38 -4.65
N ASP A 326 2.80 17.07 -3.73
CA ASP A 326 2.62 17.32 -2.29
C ASP A 326 3.92 17.84 -1.63
N PRO A 327 4.06 19.18 -1.47
CA PRO A 327 5.20 19.76 -0.78
C PRO A 327 5.11 19.64 0.76
N SER A 328 4.02 19.09 1.31
CA SER A 328 3.79 19.05 2.77
C SER A 328 4.42 17.85 3.47
N ARG A 329 4.97 16.88 2.73
CA ARG A 329 5.52 15.62 3.25
C ARG A 329 6.84 15.25 2.57
N PRO A 330 7.77 14.58 3.29
CA PRO A 330 8.96 13.98 2.69
C PRO A 330 8.63 12.84 1.72
N VAL A 331 9.58 12.52 0.86
CA VAL A 331 9.53 11.43 -0.12
C VAL A 331 10.74 10.52 0.04
N THR A 332 10.50 9.21 -0.07
CA THR A 332 11.51 8.15 0.01
C THR A 332 11.25 7.07 -1.03
N PHE A 333 12.16 6.10 -1.12
CA PHE A 333 11.89 4.75 -1.58
C PHE A 333 12.67 3.79 -0.68
N VAL A 334 12.27 2.53 -0.66
CA VAL A 334 12.90 1.51 0.18
C VAL A 334 13.98 0.76 -0.61
N THR A 335 15.22 0.78 -0.11
CA THR A 335 16.38 0.18 -0.77
C THR A 335 16.88 -1.08 -0.05
N ASN A 336 17.39 -2.04 -0.82
CA ASN A 336 18.21 -3.15 -0.35
C ASN A 336 19.61 -3.15 -1.01
N SER A 337 19.98 -2.07 -1.69
CA SER A 337 21.25 -1.92 -2.38
C SER A 337 22.41 -1.59 -1.42
N ASN A 338 23.64 -1.75 -1.90
CA ASN A 338 24.82 -1.25 -1.21
C ASN A 338 24.86 0.29 -1.24
N TYR A 339 25.23 0.92 -0.11
CA TYR A 339 25.27 2.38 0.06
C TYR A 339 26.05 3.13 -1.04
N ALA A 340 27.15 2.56 -1.55
CA ALA A 340 28.00 3.20 -2.55
C ALA A 340 27.50 3.01 -3.98
N ALA A 341 26.64 2.01 -4.21
CA ALA A 341 26.14 1.68 -5.53
C ALA A 341 24.76 2.28 -5.80
N ASP A 342 24.00 2.65 -4.77
CA ASP A 342 22.65 3.14 -4.92
C ASP A 342 22.59 4.53 -5.58
N LEU A 343 22.04 4.59 -6.80
CA LEU A 343 21.94 5.83 -7.57
C LEU A 343 20.64 6.61 -7.30
N GLY A 344 19.70 6.04 -6.55
CA GLY A 344 18.42 6.67 -6.20
C GLY A 344 18.44 7.40 -4.85
N VAL A 345 19.17 6.88 -3.86
CA VAL A 345 19.24 7.45 -2.49
C VAL A 345 19.72 8.91 -2.42
N PRO A 346 20.56 9.45 -3.33
CA PRO A 346 20.84 10.87 -3.33
C PRO A 346 19.58 11.78 -3.33
N TYR A 347 18.44 11.30 -3.84
CA TYR A 347 17.23 12.11 -4.05
C TYR A 347 16.18 12.00 -2.93
N VAL A 348 16.26 11.00 -2.05
CA VAL A 348 15.26 10.81 -0.96
C VAL A 348 15.45 11.83 0.17
N ASP A 349 14.42 12.09 0.96
CA ASP A 349 14.52 12.91 2.18
C ASP A 349 14.90 12.07 3.41
N VAL A 350 14.47 10.81 3.45
CA VAL A 350 14.75 9.83 4.51
C VAL A 350 15.20 8.54 3.85
N ILE A 351 16.25 7.90 4.36
CA ILE A 351 16.76 6.65 3.81
C ILE A 351 16.02 5.49 4.47
N CYS A 352 15.31 4.66 3.70
CA CYS A 352 14.68 3.45 4.18
C CYS A 352 15.48 2.23 3.70
N VAL A 353 16.07 1.47 4.61
CA VAL A 353 16.94 0.33 4.28
C VAL A 353 16.33 -0.97 4.76
N ASN A 354 16.28 -1.94 3.85
CA ASN A 354 15.95 -3.33 4.14
C ASN A 354 17.24 -4.12 4.34
N SER A 355 17.32 -4.86 5.44
CA SER A 355 18.46 -5.77 5.67
C SER A 355 18.03 -6.98 6.48
N TYR A 356 18.58 -8.13 6.10
CA TYR A 356 18.19 -9.45 6.60
C TYR A 356 19.42 -10.30 6.91
N TYR A 357 20.35 -9.71 7.66
CA TYR A 357 21.52 -10.39 8.22
C TYR A 357 21.11 -11.64 8.99
N SER A 358 21.94 -12.69 8.89
CA SER A 358 21.72 -14.06 9.35
C SER A 358 20.59 -14.84 8.63
N TRP A 359 19.76 -14.18 7.81
CA TRP A 359 18.62 -14.79 7.14
C TRP A 359 18.86 -15.05 5.65
N TYR A 360 19.14 -14.01 4.85
CA TYR A 360 19.39 -14.15 3.41
C TYR A 360 20.86 -14.39 3.07
N HIS A 361 21.76 -14.10 4.01
CA HIS A 361 23.20 -14.33 3.92
C HIS A 361 23.68 -14.75 5.33
N ASP A 362 24.84 -15.40 5.41
CA ASP A 362 25.41 -15.89 6.68
C ASP A 362 24.38 -16.73 7.47
N TYR A 363 23.76 -17.71 6.80
CA TYR A 363 22.62 -18.47 7.31
C TYR A 363 22.85 -19.00 8.73
N GLY A 364 22.01 -18.58 9.69
CA GLY A 364 22.09 -19.07 11.06
C GLY A 364 23.05 -18.30 11.98
N HIS A 365 23.93 -17.44 11.42
CA HIS A 365 24.94 -16.70 12.19
C HIS A 365 24.34 -15.46 12.85
N LEU A 366 23.75 -15.60 14.03
CA LEU A 366 23.15 -14.48 14.77
C LEU A 366 24.21 -13.46 15.25
N GLU A 367 25.43 -13.92 15.51
CA GLU A 367 26.53 -13.13 16.05
C GLU A 367 27.03 -12.04 15.09
N VAL A 368 26.78 -12.16 13.78
CA VAL A 368 27.24 -11.17 12.78
C VAL A 368 26.32 -9.95 12.69
N ILE A 369 25.07 -10.09 13.15
CA ILE A 369 24.02 -9.07 12.97
C ILE A 369 24.48 -7.72 13.53
N GLN A 370 25.00 -7.70 14.76
CA GLN A 370 25.33 -6.44 15.41
C GLN A 370 26.41 -5.66 14.65
N LEU A 371 27.45 -6.36 14.20
CA LEU A 371 28.57 -5.76 13.47
C LEU A 371 28.14 -5.26 12.08
N GLN A 372 27.44 -6.10 11.32
CA GLN A 372 27.01 -5.79 9.95
C GLN A 372 25.99 -4.64 9.95
N LEU A 373 25.04 -4.65 10.89
CA LEU A 373 24.03 -3.61 10.99
C LEU A 373 24.60 -2.27 11.47
N ALA A 374 25.52 -2.27 12.45
CA ALA A 374 26.20 -1.04 12.86
C ALA A 374 26.98 -0.43 11.69
N THR A 375 27.70 -1.27 10.94
CA THR A 375 28.46 -0.85 9.74
C THR A 375 27.53 -0.29 8.66
N GLN A 376 26.38 -0.91 8.42
CA GLN A 376 25.37 -0.40 7.49
C GLN A 376 24.91 1.00 7.89
N PHE A 377 24.50 1.21 9.14
CA PHE A 377 24.03 2.52 9.58
C PHE A 377 25.12 3.59 9.49
N ASP A 378 26.36 3.27 9.88
CA ASP A 378 27.47 4.22 9.81
C ASP A 378 27.83 4.60 8.38
N THR A 379 27.83 3.64 7.45
CA THR A 379 28.18 3.88 6.05
C THR A 379 27.11 4.70 5.32
N TRP A 380 25.82 4.37 5.51
CA TRP A 380 24.72 5.17 4.95
C TRP A 380 24.75 6.61 5.49
N TYR A 381 24.86 6.79 6.80
CA TYR A 381 24.82 8.12 7.38
C TYR A 381 26.04 8.96 7.00
N ARG A 382 27.24 8.36 6.99
CA ARG A 382 28.48 9.06 6.55
C ARG A 382 28.40 9.51 5.10
N ALA A 383 27.80 8.71 4.23
CA ALA A 383 27.72 9.03 2.80
C ALA A 383 26.68 10.10 2.46
N TYR A 384 25.55 10.14 3.17
CA TYR A 384 24.39 10.92 2.75
C TYR A 384 23.86 11.95 3.75
N GLN A 385 24.22 11.85 5.04
CA GLN A 385 23.79 12.79 6.10
C GLN A 385 22.27 13.00 6.17
N LYS A 386 21.53 11.89 6.08
CA LYS A 386 20.05 11.85 6.15
C LYS A 386 19.61 10.87 7.21
N PRO A 387 18.44 11.07 7.84
CA PRO A 387 17.92 10.14 8.82
C PRO A 387 17.58 8.80 8.16
N VAL A 388 17.73 7.72 8.93
CA VAL A 388 17.58 6.35 8.44
C VAL A 388 16.42 5.65 9.15
N ILE A 389 15.61 4.89 8.40
CA ILE A 389 14.62 3.96 8.91
C ILE A 389 15.06 2.55 8.53
N GLN A 390 15.13 1.64 9.50
CA GLN A 390 15.18 0.21 9.22
C GLN A 390 13.79 -0.23 8.76
N SER A 391 13.56 -0.26 7.46
CA SER A 391 12.22 -0.45 6.89
C SER A 391 11.79 -1.90 6.82
N GLU A 392 12.74 -2.84 6.80
CA GLU A 392 12.45 -4.28 6.93
C GLU A 392 13.60 -5.01 7.63
N TYR A 393 13.24 -5.93 8.53
CA TYR A 393 14.11 -6.94 9.12
C TYR A 393 13.25 -8.06 9.69
N GLY A 394 13.79 -9.28 9.82
CA GLY A 394 13.06 -10.42 10.39
C GLY A 394 13.56 -11.78 9.90
N ALA A 395 13.02 -12.85 10.48
CA ALA A 395 13.28 -14.24 10.09
C ALA A 395 11.97 -14.92 9.69
N GLU A 396 11.99 -15.86 8.74
CA GLU A 396 10.82 -16.74 8.55
C GLU A 396 10.67 -17.62 9.79
N THR A 397 9.45 -17.87 10.23
CA THR A 397 9.17 -18.57 11.49
C THR A 397 7.90 -19.38 11.38
N ILE A 398 8.03 -20.70 11.53
CA ILE A 398 6.89 -21.61 11.52
C ILE A 398 6.39 -21.72 12.97
N ALA A 399 5.17 -21.28 13.23
CA ALA A 399 4.59 -21.36 14.57
C ALA A 399 4.61 -22.81 15.09
N GLY A 400 5.05 -22.99 16.34
CA GLY A 400 5.24 -24.29 16.98
C GLY A 400 6.56 -25.01 16.66
N PHE A 401 7.42 -24.48 15.80
CA PHE A 401 8.78 -24.99 15.65
C PHE A 401 9.64 -24.38 16.77
N HIS A 402 10.13 -25.23 17.67
CA HIS A 402 10.99 -24.84 18.78
C HIS A 402 12.32 -25.58 18.72
N GLN A 403 13.42 -24.89 19.05
CA GLN A 403 14.74 -25.50 19.08
C GLN A 403 15.70 -24.71 19.97
N ASP A 404 16.51 -25.45 20.75
CA ASP A 404 17.72 -24.95 21.39
C ASP A 404 18.93 -25.79 20.91
N PRO A 405 20.08 -25.16 20.55
CA PRO A 405 20.25 -23.74 20.25
C PRO A 405 19.29 -23.22 19.16
N PRO A 406 19.01 -21.90 19.06
CA PRO A 406 18.06 -21.37 18.08
C PRO A 406 18.49 -21.72 16.65
N LEU A 407 17.59 -22.34 15.87
CA LEU A 407 17.81 -22.66 14.46
C LEU A 407 16.78 -21.95 13.57
N MET A 408 17.18 -21.65 12.33
CA MET A 408 16.30 -20.99 11.36
C MET A 408 14.92 -21.64 11.31
N PHE A 409 13.88 -20.81 11.15
CA PHE A 409 12.46 -21.17 11.25
C PHE A 409 11.88 -21.43 12.64
N SER A 410 12.70 -21.61 13.70
CA SER A 410 12.18 -21.72 15.07
C SER A 410 11.74 -20.38 15.64
N GLU A 411 10.80 -20.42 16.59
CA GLU A 411 10.36 -19.21 17.30
C GLU A 411 11.49 -18.56 18.10
N GLU A 412 12.41 -19.35 18.66
CA GLU A 412 13.58 -18.86 19.37
C GLU A 412 14.54 -18.12 18.44
N TYR A 413 14.74 -18.60 17.20
CA TYR A 413 15.58 -17.91 16.23
C TYR A 413 15.01 -16.56 15.82
N GLN A 414 13.67 -16.46 15.66
CA GLN A 414 13.02 -15.17 15.43
C GLN A 414 13.33 -14.21 16.58
N LYS A 415 13.13 -14.64 17.84
CA LYS A 415 13.41 -13.82 19.02
C LYS A 415 14.87 -13.37 19.07
N SER A 416 15.81 -14.31 18.95
CA SER A 416 17.24 -13.98 19.03
C SER A 416 17.68 -13.06 17.91
N LEU A 417 17.20 -13.24 16.68
CA LEU A 417 17.46 -12.30 15.57
C LEU A 417 16.97 -10.90 15.93
N LEU A 418 15.72 -10.78 16.39
CA LEU A 418 15.14 -9.48 16.76
C LEU A 418 15.95 -8.80 17.86
N GLU A 419 16.37 -9.52 18.89
CA GLU A 419 17.19 -8.99 19.99
C GLU A 419 18.53 -8.42 19.49
N GLN A 420 19.20 -9.10 18.55
CA GLN A 420 20.44 -8.60 17.96
C GLN A 420 20.23 -7.30 17.18
N TYR A 421 19.15 -7.21 16.37
CA TYR A 421 18.78 -5.97 15.67
C TYR A 421 18.48 -4.84 16.67
N HIS A 422 17.68 -5.13 17.69
CA HIS A 422 17.26 -4.17 18.71
C HIS A 422 18.43 -3.57 19.49
N SER A 423 19.48 -4.36 19.76
CA SER A 423 20.72 -3.88 20.39
C SER A 423 21.39 -2.74 19.60
N VAL A 424 21.49 -2.87 18.28
CA VAL A 424 22.11 -1.84 17.42
C VAL A 424 21.15 -0.67 17.22
N LEU A 425 19.86 -0.93 17.03
CA LEU A 425 18.84 0.11 16.93
C LEU A 425 18.82 1.01 18.17
N ASP A 426 19.00 0.44 19.37
CA ASP A 426 19.07 1.21 20.61
C ASP A 426 20.28 2.15 20.72
N GLN A 427 21.37 1.80 20.05
CA GLN A 427 22.55 2.67 19.93
C GLN A 427 22.24 3.81 18.96
N LYS A 428 21.81 3.49 17.74
CA LYS A 428 21.67 4.45 16.65
C LYS A 428 20.41 5.31 16.69
N ARG A 429 19.36 4.89 17.41
CA ARG A 429 18.10 5.67 17.55
C ARG A 429 18.24 6.99 18.30
N LYS A 430 19.35 7.17 19.01
CA LYS A 430 19.68 8.42 19.72
C LYS A 430 20.45 9.40 18.84
N GLU A 431 20.85 8.97 17.64
CA GLU A 431 21.67 9.74 16.72
C GLU A 431 20.84 10.11 15.48
N TYR A 432 20.68 9.21 14.53
CA TYR A 432 20.08 9.48 13.21
C TYR A 432 19.15 8.38 12.69
N VAL A 433 19.04 7.25 13.41
CA VAL A 433 18.01 6.25 13.07
C VAL A 433 16.69 6.72 13.67
N VAL A 434 15.72 6.99 12.81
CA VAL A 434 14.42 7.56 13.19
C VAL A 434 13.30 6.54 13.17
N GLY A 435 13.58 5.28 12.83
CA GLY A 435 12.53 4.27 12.81
C GLY A 435 13.00 2.82 12.67
N GLU A 436 12.14 1.92 13.15
CA GLU A 436 12.23 0.47 12.98
C GLU A 436 10.86 -0.11 12.59
N LEU A 437 10.81 -0.83 11.47
CA LEU A 437 9.62 -1.50 10.95
C LEU A 437 9.91 -2.98 10.74
N ILE A 438 9.37 -3.83 11.64
CA ILE A 438 9.54 -5.29 11.52
C ILE A 438 8.86 -5.80 10.24
N TRP A 439 9.51 -6.74 9.56
CA TRP A 439 8.88 -7.53 8.52
C TRP A 439 8.48 -8.90 9.08
N ASN A 440 7.19 -9.23 9.23
CA ASN A 440 5.98 -8.48 8.89
C ASN A 440 5.01 -8.49 10.08
N PHE A 441 3.92 -7.72 10.02
CA PHE A 441 2.82 -7.84 10.96
C PHE A 441 2.29 -9.27 11.03
N ALA A 442 1.88 -9.86 9.91
CA ALA A 442 1.35 -11.21 9.87
C ALA A 442 1.95 -12.02 8.72
N ASP A 443 1.91 -13.34 8.84
CA ASP A 443 2.20 -14.24 7.72
C ASP A 443 1.23 -13.97 6.57
N PHE A 444 1.71 -14.04 5.33
CA PHE A 444 0.92 -13.73 4.14
C PHE A 444 1.27 -14.64 2.94
N MET A 445 0.39 -14.71 1.94
CA MET A 445 0.58 -15.62 0.80
C MET A 445 1.57 -15.08 -0.24
N THR A 446 2.30 -15.98 -0.90
CA THR A 446 3.23 -15.64 -2.00
C THR A 446 3.08 -16.62 -3.16
N ASN A 447 3.75 -16.34 -4.28
CA ASN A 447 3.98 -17.35 -5.30
C ASN A 447 4.72 -18.57 -4.72
N GLN A 448 4.49 -19.74 -5.30
CA GLN A 448 5.13 -20.98 -4.88
C GLN A 448 6.61 -20.98 -5.26
N THR A 449 7.47 -21.16 -4.26
CA THR A 449 8.91 -21.42 -4.45
C THR A 449 9.38 -22.34 -3.32
N PRO A 450 10.50 -23.08 -3.49
CA PRO A 450 11.05 -23.91 -2.41
C PRO A 450 11.38 -23.13 -1.13
N ALA A 451 11.64 -21.83 -1.25
CA ALA A 451 11.97 -20.94 -0.13
C ALA A 451 10.72 -20.31 0.54
N ARG A 452 9.51 -20.74 0.20
CA ARG A 452 8.24 -20.19 0.72
C ARG A 452 7.32 -21.31 1.19
N VAL A 453 7.27 -21.53 2.50
CA VAL A 453 6.42 -22.54 3.13
C VAL A 453 4.99 -21.99 3.21
N LEU A 454 4.17 -22.25 2.18
CA LEU A 454 2.80 -21.72 2.03
C LEU A 454 2.74 -20.19 2.21
N GLY A 455 3.59 -19.47 1.48
CA GLY A 455 3.73 -18.02 1.59
C GLY A 455 4.95 -17.59 2.41
N ASN A 456 4.93 -16.34 2.84
CA ASN A 456 5.90 -15.74 3.75
C ASN A 456 5.45 -15.98 5.20
N LYS A 457 6.40 -16.39 6.04
CA LYS A 457 6.27 -16.77 7.44
C LYS A 457 7.05 -15.85 8.38
N LYS A 458 7.50 -14.69 7.90
CA LYS A 458 8.20 -13.69 8.73
C LYS A 458 7.29 -12.94 9.69
N GLY A 459 5.98 -13.15 9.63
CA GLY A 459 5.01 -12.50 10.50
C GLY A 459 5.33 -12.72 11.97
N ILE A 460 5.19 -11.66 12.78
CA ILE A 460 5.13 -11.79 14.24
C ILE A 460 3.78 -12.34 14.70
N PHE A 461 2.73 -12.16 13.89
CA PHE A 461 1.46 -12.85 14.00
C PHE A 461 1.34 -13.93 12.91
N THR A 462 0.59 -14.99 13.18
CA THR A 462 0.13 -15.91 12.14
C THR A 462 -0.83 -15.20 11.18
N ARG A 463 -1.10 -15.80 10.02
CA ARG A 463 -2.07 -15.28 9.04
C ARG A 463 -3.48 -15.08 9.67
N GLN A 464 -3.80 -15.89 10.69
CA GLN A 464 -5.03 -15.84 11.50
C GLN A 464 -4.97 -14.87 12.69
N ARG A 465 -3.98 -13.97 12.73
CA ARG A 465 -3.84 -12.90 13.74
C ARG A 465 -3.65 -13.42 15.17
N GLN A 466 -2.95 -14.55 15.32
CA GLN A 466 -2.50 -15.06 16.62
C GLN A 466 -1.01 -14.76 16.84
N PRO A 467 -0.58 -14.34 18.04
CA PRO A 467 0.80 -13.96 18.30
C PRO A 467 1.73 -15.19 18.28
N LYS A 468 2.85 -15.08 17.58
CA LYS A 468 4.04 -15.92 17.83
C LYS A 468 4.80 -15.38 19.04
N SER A 469 5.77 -16.12 19.55
CA SER A 469 6.56 -15.70 20.72
C SER A 469 7.25 -14.34 20.53
N ALA A 470 7.70 -14.01 19.30
CA ALA A 470 8.34 -12.73 18.99
C ALA A 470 7.40 -11.52 19.10
N ALA A 471 6.08 -11.69 18.97
CA ALA A 471 5.12 -10.59 19.12
C ALA A 471 5.12 -10.02 20.54
N PHE A 472 5.32 -10.86 21.55
CA PHE A 472 5.40 -10.43 22.95
C PHE A 472 6.70 -9.67 23.22
N LEU A 473 7.82 -10.14 22.67
CA LEU A 473 9.11 -9.45 22.76
C LEU A 473 9.04 -8.05 22.14
N LEU A 474 8.48 -7.95 20.94
CA LEU A 474 8.35 -6.68 20.25
C LEU A 474 7.38 -5.73 20.97
N ARG A 475 6.33 -6.27 21.59
CA ARG A 475 5.40 -5.50 22.43
C ARG A 475 6.10 -4.84 23.60
N GLU A 476 6.91 -5.60 24.35
CA GLU A 476 7.66 -5.06 25.48
C GLU A 476 8.59 -3.92 25.04
N ARG A 477 9.28 -4.11 23.90
CA ARG A 477 10.13 -3.07 23.30
C ARG A 477 9.34 -1.81 22.95
N TYR A 478 8.24 -1.92 22.23
CA TYR A 478 7.51 -0.74 21.73
C TYR A 478 6.87 0.06 22.86
N TRP A 479 6.33 -0.60 23.89
CA TRP A 479 5.84 0.10 25.08
C TRP A 479 6.97 0.75 25.88
N LYS A 480 8.15 0.14 25.96
CA LYS A 480 9.34 0.75 26.57
C LYS A 480 9.75 2.03 25.83
N LEU A 481 9.89 1.97 24.51
CA LEU A 481 10.24 3.13 23.68
C LEU A 481 9.21 4.27 23.78
N ALA A 482 7.91 3.92 23.77
CA ALA A 482 6.82 4.88 23.92
C ALA A 482 6.81 5.56 25.30
N ASN A 483 7.24 4.86 26.36
CA ASN A 483 7.34 5.44 27.70
C ASN A 483 8.57 6.34 27.85
N GLU A 484 9.72 5.98 27.29
CA GLU A 484 10.92 6.83 27.31
C GLU A 484 10.67 8.20 26.65
N THR A 485 9.90 8.21 25.55
CA THR A 485 9.48 9.46 24.88
C THR A 485 8.47 10.29 25.69
N ARG A 486 7.72 9.69 26.63
CA ARG A 486 6.84 10.42 27.57
C ARG A 486 7.62 11.05 28.72
N TYR A 487 8.61 10.35 29.30
CA TYR A 487 9.31 10.81 30.52
C TYR A 487 10.38 11.88 30.29
N HIS A 488 10.90 12.06 29.08
CA HIS A 488 11.75 13.23 28.79
C HIS A 488 11.01 14.58 28.94
N ARG A 489 9.67 14.57 29.11
CA ARG A 489 8.86 15.76 29.36
C ARG A 489 8.88 16.26 30.81
N SER A 490 9.36 15.50 31.80
CA SER A 490 9.33 15.92 33.22
C SER A 490 10.64 16.52 33.76
N VAL A 491 11.73 16.51 32.98
CA VAL A 491 13.07 16.99 33.44
C VAL A 491 13.42 18.39 32.91
N VAL A 492 12.48 19.10 32.30
CA VAL A 492 12.62 20.57 32.19
C VAL A 492 12.24 21.14 33.56
N LYS A 493 13.25 21.30 34.41
CA LYS A 493 13.16 22.03 35.69
C LYS A 493 12.38 23.32 35.45
N SER A 494 11.30 23.49 36.21
CA SER A 494 10.72 24.79 36.54
C SER A 494 11.83 25.69 37.06
N GLN A 495 12.46 26.47 36.18
CA GLN A 495 13.20 27.64 36.59
C GLN A 495 12.18 28.71 36.93
N CYS A 496 12.18 29.05 38.21
CA CYS A 496 11.43 30.10 38.87
C CYS A 496 11.28 31.36 38.01
N LEU A 497 10.04 31.77 37.74
CA LEU A 497 9.73 33.18 37.56
C LEU A 497 9.27 33.69 38.92
N GLY A 498 10.20 34.37 39.59
CA GLY A 498 9.94 35.10 40.81
C GLY A 498 8.89 36.20 40.58
N ASN A 499 8.10 36.41 41.64
CA ASN A 499 7.15 37.49 41.81
C ASN A 499 7.63 38.82 41.19
N SER A 500 6.84 39.37 40.28
CA SER A 500 6.75 40.82 40.12
C SER A 500 5.28 41.21 40.14
N LEU A 501 4.90 41.83 41.26
CA LEU A 501 3.69 42.63 41.41
C LEU A 501 3.78 43.80 40.41
N PHE A 502 2.79 43.94 39.55
CA PHE A 502 2.54 45.20 38.85
C PHE A 502 1.43 45.96 39.57
N PRO A 503 1.67 47.20 40.03
CA PRO A 503 0.62 48.11 40.44
C PRO A 503 0.06 48.83 39.21
N PHE A 504 -1.26 48.76 39.02
CA PHE A 504 -2.22 49.84 38.76
C PHE A 504 -3.52 49.25 38.22
#